data_AF-A0A3A4ZUJ5-F1
#
_entry.id   AF-A0A3A4ZUJ5-F1
#
_cell.length_a   1.000
_cell.length_b   1.000
_cell.length_c   1.000
_cell.angle_alpha   90.00
_cell.angle_beta   90.00
_cell.angle_gamma   90.00
#
_symmetry.space_group_name_H-M   'P 1'
#
loop_
_entity.id
_entity.type
_entity.pdbx_description
1 polymer ?
#
loop_
_entity_poly.entity_id
_entity_poly.type
_entity_poly.pdbx_seq_one_letter_code
_entity_poly.pdbx_strand_id
1 'polypeptide(L)'
;MNNRIYIGLLLLIPLIAGCAVSNQNVPTPAAVYYPTLPQGVTTIAAAEKELALLLREVYAITYDATPQFPHYKVLKDFVEHSKPDLGMATKLYYFEGDRIMMILVNGISVSGTKLSLPIFSIFFEEMVGFPIKLNETQIELPNRVTITFPRNETGKAQKAADLLFFIQQNIAIHNQEKLAEFEKKAIEYRALRVKPPIPEEQRRYIVQANALNERKDYAGAIDMYIKAVEVDPVSYPAAYFNLALLSAQTHRFKLAIAYMKQYLLLEPEAQDARSGQDKIYEWELMIKK
;
A
#
# COMPACT_ATOMS: atom_id res chain seq x y z
N MET A 1 -26.04 70.87 70.34
CA MET A 1 -27.33 70.14 70.35
C MET A 1 -27.29 69.01 69.34
N ASN A 2 -27.60 67.80 69.80
CA ASN A 2 -28.11 66.60 69.09
C ASN A 2 -27.26 65.85 68.04
N ASN A 3 -26.50 64.86 68.53
CA ASN A 3 -26.74 63.40 68.43
C ASN A 3 -27.63 62.82 67.30
N ARG A 4 -27.07 61.93 66.46
CA ARG A 4 -27.69 60.71 65.82
C ARG A 4 -26.55 59.74 65.40
N ILE A 5 -26.30 58.63 66.12
CA ILE A 5 -26.79 57.23 65.98
C ILE A 5 -26.25 56.44 64.75
N TYR A 6 -25.61 55.31 65.09
CA TYR A 6 -24.93 54.25 64.32
C TYR A 6 -25.82 53.44 63.35
N ILE A 7 -25.18 52.78 62.37
CA ILE A 7 -25.44 51.37 61.93
C ILE A 7 -24.11 50.81 61.38
N GLY A 8 -23.70 49.63 61.87
CA GLY A 8 -22.48 48.94 61.46
C GLY A 8 -22.69 47.98 60.27
N LEU A 9 -21.58 47.64 59.60
CA LEU A 9 -21.53 46.51 58.67
C LEU A 9 -20.18 45.80 58.80
N LEU A 10 -20.22 44.53 59.21
CA LEU A 10 -19.12 43.57 59.20
C LEU A 10 -18.69 43.30 57.75
N LEU A 11 -17.39 43.43 57.44
CA LEU A 11 -16.81 42.91 56.20
C LEU A 11 -16.02 41.62 56.50
N LEU A 12 -16.54 40.52 55.95
CA LEU A 12 -15.94 39.19 55.90
C LEU A 12 -14.86 39.14 54.81
N ILE A 13 -13.68 38.66 55.18
CA ILE A 13 -12.58 38.29 54.27
C ILE A 13 -12.83 36.87 53.73
N PRO A 14 -12.46 36.59 52.46
CA PRO A 14 -11.83 35.31 52.20
C PRO A 14 -10.48 35.45 51.49
N LEU A 15 -9.49 34.74 52.06
CA LEU A 15 -8.23 34.32 51.45
C LEU A 15 -8.47 33.71 50.06
N ILE A 16 -7.64 34.09 49.08
CA ILE A 16 -7.37 33.23 47.92
C ILE A 16 -5.91 32.83 47.98
N ALA A 17 -5.73 31.53 48.24
CA ALA A 17 -4.47 30.82 48.26
C ALA A 17 -3.93 30.57 46.86
N GLY A 18 -2.59 30.62 46.76
CA GLY A 18 -1.75 29.73 45.95
C GLY A 18 -2.06 29.56 44.46
N CYS A 19 -1.32 30.27 43.60
CA CYS A 19 -1.10 29.81 42.23
C CYS A 19 -0.24 28.54 42.25
N ALA A 20 -0.84 27.38 41.98
CA ALA A 20 -0.12 26.17 41.63
C ALA A 20 0.30 26.25 40.15
N VAL A 21 1.61 26.30 39.89
CA VAL A 21 2.16 26.15 38.54
C VAL A 21 2.00 24.69 38.14
N SER A 22 1.04 24.38 37.24
CA SER A 22 0.89 23.04 36.70
C SER A 22 2.00 22.77 35.69
N ASN A 23 3.01 22.01 36.12
CA ASN A 23 4.05 21.47 35.23
C ASN A 23 3.47 20.27 34.47
N GLN A 24 2.75 20.52 33.37
CA GLN A 24 2.31 19.48 32.44
C GLN A 24 3.32 19.35 31.30
N ASN A 25 4.39 18.58 31.52
CA ASN A 25 5.14 17.93 30.46
C ASN A 25 4.31 16.75 29.92
N VAL A 26 3.20 17.04 29.25
CA VAL A 26 2.58 16.07 28.34
C VAL A 26 3.44 16.11 27.07
N PRO A 27 4.11 15.03 26.67
CA PRO A 27 4.78 14.99 25.38
C PRO A 27 3.74 15.30 24.31
N THR A 28 3.91 16.42 23.61
CA THR A 28 3.14 16.67 22.40
C THR A 28 3.37 15.47 21.47
N PRO A 29 2.31 14.81 20.97
CA PRO A 29 2.47 13.78 19.97
C PRO A 29 3.32 14.36 18.83
N ALA A 30 4.39 13.66 18.45
CA ALA A 30 5.22 14.08 17.33
C ALA A 30 4.30 14.39 16.14
N ALA A 31 4.43 15.58 15.55
CA ALA A 31 3.57 16.01 14.48
C ALA A 31 3.72 15.03 13.30
N VAL A 32 2.64 14.32 12.97
CA VAL A 32 2.61 13.40 11.83
C VAL A 32 2.84 14.22 10.56
N TYR A 33 3.91 13.90 9.83
CA TYR A 33 4.22 14.57 8.58
C TYR A 33 3.41 13.96 7.43
N TYR A 34 2.80 14.84 6.63
CA TYR A 34 2.09 14.49 5.40
C TYR A 34 2.96 14.88 4.19
N PRO A 35 3.29 13.91 3.32
CA PRO A 35 4.15 14.17 2.17
C PRO A 35 3.64 15.23 1.21
N THR A 36 4.57 15.92 0.56
CA THR A 36 4.29 16.94 -0.46
C THR A 36 4.97 16.61 -1.79
N LEU A 37 4.68 17.38 -2.83
CA LEU A 37 5.33 17.18 -4.13
C LEU A 37 6.81 17.60 -4.04
N PRO A 38 7.76 16.71 -4.39
CA PRO A 38 9.18 17.00 -4.35
C PRO A 38 9.57 18.06 -5.38
N GLN A 39 10.40 19.03 -4.97
CA GLN A 39 10.90 20.06 -5.89
C GLN A 39 11.84 19.45 -6.94
N GLY A 40 11.66 19.84 -8.21
CA GLY A 40 12.55 19.45 -9.31
C GLY A 40 12.33 18.05 -9.89
N VAL A 41 11.44 17.24 -9.30
CA VAL A 41 11.09 15.91 -9.80
C VAL A 41 9.81 16.01 -10.62
N THR A 42 9.90 15.74 -11.92
CA THR A 42 8.79 15.93 -12.87
C THR A 42 8.36 14.64 -13.58
N THR A 43 9.04 13.52 -13.37
CA THR A 43 8.72 12.24 -14.01
C THR A 43 8.80 11.08 -13.01
N ILE A 44 7.99 10.03 -13.25
CA ILE A 44 8.01 8.80 -12.42
C ILE A 44 9.42 8.18 -12.44
N ALA A 45 10.06 8.06 -13.60
CA ALA A 45 11.39 7.46 -13.71
C ALA A 45 12.47 8.23 -12.92
N ALA A 46 12.40 9.57 -12.90
CA ALA A 46 13.29 10.38 -12.06
C ALA A 46 13.01 10.13 -10.57
N ALA A 47 11.73 10.08 -10.18
CA ALA A 47 11.33 9.80 -8.81
C ALA A 47 11.78 8.41 -8.34
N GLU A 48 11.57 7.37 -9.16
CA GLU A 48 12.00 6.00 -8.88
C GLU A 48 13.52 5.89 -8.72
N LYS A 49 14.29 6.56 -9.58
CA LYS A 49 15.75 6.58 -9.49
C LYS A 49 16.23 7.23 -8.20
N GLU A 50 15.68 8.37 -7.83
CA GLU A 50 16.02 9.05 -6.56
C GLU A 50 15.57 8.24 -5.35
N LEU A 51 14.37 7.66 -5.40
CA LEU A 51 13.83 6.81 -4.35
C LEU A 51 14.73 5.58 -4.16
N ALA A 52 15.16 4.94 -5.23
CA ALA A 52 16.05 3.78 -5.18
C ALA A 52 17.39 4.08 -4.50
N LEU A 53 17.91 5.31 -4.62
CA LEU A 53 19.11 5.73 -3.90
C LEU A 53 18.83 5.89 -2.39
N LEU A 54 17.72 6.53 -2.03
CA LEU A 54 17.34 6.70 -0.63
C LEU A 54 17.03 5.36 0.05
N LEU A 55 16.36 4.45 -0.64
CA LEU A 55 15.97 3.17 -0.06
C LEU A 55 17.15 2.25 0.23
N ARG A 56 18.33 2.47 -0.35
CA ARG A 56 19.59 1.78 0.04
C ARG A 56 20.00 2.08 1.49
N GLU A 57 19.50 3.18 2.04
CA GLU A 57 19.85 3.66 3.38
C GLU A 57 18.87 3.18 4.45
N VAL A 58 17.77 2.50 4.06
CA VAL A 58 16.83 1.90 5.01
C VAL A 58 17.58 0.84 5.83
N TYR A 59 17.51 0.93 7.16
CA TYR A 59 18.23 0.02 8.04
C TYR A 59 17.34 -1.06 8.67
N ALA A 60 16.03 -0.84 8.72
CA ALA A 60 15.09 -1.80 9.28
C ALA A 60 13.73 -1.79 8.59
N ILE A 61 13.13 -2.96 8.49
CA ILE A 61 11.75 -3.17 8.06
C ILE A 61 11.00 -3.84 9.20
N THR A 62 9.85 -3.27 9.55
CA THR A 62 8.97 -3.80 10.60
C THR A 62 7.69 -4.34 9.95
N TYR A 63 7.34 -5.56 10.31
CA TYR A 63 6.11 -6.23 9.90
C TYR A 63 5.19 -6.40 11.11
N ASP A 64 3.90 -6.18 10.90
CA ASP A 64 2.87 -6.73 11.79
C ASP A 64 2.94 -8.27 11.71
N ALA A 65 3.22 -8.93 12.83
CA ALA A 65 3.29 -10.39 12.94
C ALA A 65 2.00 -10.98 13.56
N THR A 66 0.88 -10.27 13.43
CA THR A 66 -0.45 -10.78 13.81
C THR A 66 -1.04 -11.62 12.68
N PRO A 67 -2.03 -12.49 12.97
CA PRO A 67 -2.84 -13.13 11.93
C PRO A 67 -3.61 -12.16 11.02
N GLN A 68 -3.67 -10.86 11.36
CA GLN A 68 -4.29 -9.83 10.53
C GLN A 68 -3.35 -9.35 9.41
N PHE A 69 -2.05 -9.62 9.52
CA PHE A 69 -1.09 -9.32 8.47
C PHE A 69 -1.35 -10.22 7.24
N PRO A 70 -1.58 -9.64 6.03
CA PRO A 70 -1.96 -10.42 4.85
C PRO A 70 -0.98 -11.55 4.48
N HIS A 71 0.31 -11.39 4.81
CA HIS A 71 1.34 -12.39 4.54
C HIS A 71 1.79 -13.16 5.79
N TYR A 72 0.95 -13.24 6.83
CA TYR A 72 1.29 -13.88 8.11
C TYR A 72 1.78 -15.32 7.97
N LYS A 73 1.19 -16.13 7.09
CA LYS A 73 1.66 -17.51 6.87
C LYS A 73 3.08 -17.55 6.31
N VAL A 74 3.36 -16.76 5.27
CA VAL A 74 4.70 -16.65 4.67
C VAL A 74 5.70 -16.12 5.69
N LEU A 75 5.29 -15.11 6.48
CA LEU A 75 6.07 -14.56 7.57
C LEU A 75 6.46 -15.62 8.61
N LYS A 76 5.48 -16.42 9.02
CA LYS A 76 5.64 -17.50 10.00
C LYS A 76 6.53 -18.62 9.46
N ASP A 77 6.25 -19.09 8.25
CA ASP A 77 7.04 -20.13 7.59
C ASP A 77 8.50 -19.69 7.41
N PHE A 78 8.71 -18.42 7.02
CA PHE A 78 10.02 -17.80 6.89
C PHE A 78 10.79 -17.86 8.21
N VAL A 79 10.15 -17.46 9.31
CA VAL A 79 10.72 -17.50 10.67
C VAL A 79 11.06 -18.92 11.11
N GLU A 80 10.16 -19.88 10.86
CA GLU A 80 10.30 -21.25 11.36
C GLU A 80 11.35 -22.08 10.58
N HIS A 81 11.55 -21.80 9.29
CA HIS A 81 12.32 -22.67 8.39
C HIS A 81 13.56 -22.03 7.77
N SER A 82 13.71 -20.70 7.81
CA SER A 82 14.85 -20.01 7.18
C SER A 82 15.94 -19.73 8.20
N LYS A 83 17.10 -20.40 8.09
CA LYS A 83 18.37 -19.85 8.60
C LYS A 83 18.83 -18.83 7.55
N PRO A 84 18.77 -17.51 7.79
CA PRO A 84 18.84 -16.53 6.72
C PRO A 84 20.28 -16.40 6.21
N ASP A 85 20.64 -17.18 5.20
CA ASP A 85 21.76 -16.83 4.30
C ASP A 85 21.17 -16.13 3.07
N LEU A 86 20.73 -14.89 3.28
CA LEU A 86 20.05 -14.05 2.28
C LEU A 86 20.99 -13.00 1.65
N GLY A 87 22.30 -13.06 1.89
CA GLY A 87 23.20 -11.96 1.53
C GLY A 87 22.84 -10.64 2.26
N MET A 88 22.02 -10.71 3.30
CA MET A 88 21.65 -9.60 4.17
C MET A 88 22.43 -9.70 5.48
N ALA A 89 22.75 -8.55 6.10
CA ALA A 89 23.18 -8.51 7.50
C ALA A 89 21.97 -8.71 8.44
N THR A 90 21.14 -9.73 8.19
CA THR A 90 19.87 -9.92 8.90
C THR A 90 20.11 -10.49 10.29
N LYS A 91 20.29 -9.61 11.27
CA LYS A 91 19.87 -9.92 12.64
C LYS A 91 18.36 -9.71 12.72
N LEU A 92 17.64 -10.80 13.01
CA LEU A 92 16.21 -10.80 13.28
C LEU A 92 16.00 -10.41 14.74
N TYR A 93 15.13 -9.44 14.99
CA TYR A 93 14.76 -9.04 16.35
C TYR A 93 13.26 -9.16 16.55
N TYR A 94 12.89 -9.78 17.67
CA TYR A 94 11.53 -9.77 18.21
C TYR A 94 11.47 -8.67 19.27
N PHE A 95 10.57 -7.71 19.11
CA PHE A 95 10.36 -6.68 20.12
C PHE A 95 8.98 -6.86 20.76
N GLU A 96 9.01 -6.96 22.10
CA GLU A 96 7.92 -6.88 23.08
C GLU A 96 6.59 -7.59 22.78
N GLY A 97 6.39 -8.75 23.42
CA GLY A 97 5.09 -9.40 23.52
C GLY A 97 4.57 -9.98 22.20
N ASP A 98 3.25 -9.92 22.02
CA ASP A 98 2.55 -10.47 20.86
C ASP A 98 2.65 -9.49 19.66
N ARG A 99 3.47 -9.85 18.66
CA ARG A 99 3.21 -9.70 17.21
C ARG A 99 3.86 -8.53 16.41
N ILE A 100 5.10 -8.13 16.65
CA ILE A 100 5.86 -7.28 15.69
C ILE A 100 7.22 -7.90 15.36
N MET A 101 7.55 -8.05 14.08
CA MET A 101 8.85 -8.53 13.63
C MET A 101 9.67 -7.41 12.98
N MET A 102 10.91 -7.23 13.44
CA MET A 102 11.86 -6.31 12.85
C MET A 102 12.99 -7.07 12.14
N ILE A 103 13.22 -6.71 10.89
CA ILE A 103 14.29 -7.25 10.05
C ILE A 103 15.27 -6.12 9.77
N LEU A 104 16.52 -6.24 10.26
CA LEU A 104 17.58 -5.32 9.84
C LEU A 104 17.99 -5.61 8.40
N VAL A 105 18.09 -4.55 7.59
CA VAL A 105 18.40 -4.63 6.17
C VAL A 105 19.50 -3.63 5.81
N ASN A 106 20.22 -3.89 4.71
CA ASN A 106 21.20 -2.97 4.14
C ASN A 106 20.56 -2.20 2.97
N GLY A 107 19.33 -1.74 3.17
CA GLY A 107 18.50 -1.12 2.16
C GLY A 107 17.43 -2.03 1.54
N ILE A 108 16.54 -1.38 0.80
CA ILE A 108 15.46 -1.99 0.01
C ILE A 108 15.75 -1.72 -1.46
N SER A 109 15.58 -2.73 -2.30
CA SER A 109 15.70 -2.57 -3.75
C SER A 109 14.37 -2.12 -4.36
N VAL A 110 14.48 -1.21 -5.32
CA VAL A 110 13.40 -0.86 -6.25
C VAL A 110 13.68 -1.57 -7.56
N SER A 111 12.71 -2.33 -8.07
CA SER A 111 12.84 -3.06 -9.34
C SER A 111 11.65 -2.76 -10.22
N GLY A 112 11.75 -1.78 -11.11
CA GLY A 112 10.61 -1.32 -11.90
C GLY A 112 9.51 -0.78 -10.99
N THR A 113 8.30 -1.31 -11.10
CA THR A 113 7.08 -0.80 -10.43
C THR A 113 6.87 -1.31 -9.00
N LYS A 114 7.88 -1.87 -8.34
CA LYS A 114 7.74 -2.47 -7.00
C LYS A 114 8.91 -2.20 -6.06
N LEU A 115 8.59 -2.19 -4.77
CA LEU A 115 9.53 -2.35 -3.67
C LEU A 115 9.70 -3.83 -3.36
N SER A 116 10.94 -4.32 -3.39
CA SER A 116 11.26 -5.71 -3.08
C SER A 116 11.68 -5.83 -1.61
N LEU A 117 10.74 -6.28 -0.77
CA LEU A 117 10.99 -6.56 0.64
C LEU A 117 11.38 -8.04 0.84
N PRO A 118 12.03 -8.39 1.95
CA PRO A 118 12.43 -9.78 2.26
C PRO A 118 11.31 -10.81 2.20
N ILE A 119 10.10 -10.45 2.67
CA ILE A 119 8.98 -11.39 2.80
C ILE A 119 8.07 -11.39 1.55
N PHE A 120 7.86 -10.22 0.96
CA PHE A 120 6.99 -10.02 -0.21
C PHE A 120 7.32 -8.70 -0.89
N SER A 121 6.79 -8.47 -2.10
CA SER A 121 6.94 -7.17 -2.78
C SER A 121 5.68 -6.32 -2.68
N ILE A 122 5.84 -5.01 -2.47
CA ILE A 122 4.76 -4.02 -2.55
C ILE A 122 4.87 -3.31 -3.90
N PHE A 123 3.81 -3.37 -4.70
CA PHE A 123 3.76 -2.69 -5.99
C PHE A 123 3.31 -1.25 -5.79
N PHE A 124 3.82 -0.31 -6.58
CA PHE A 124 3.45 1.10 -6.45
C PHE A 124 1.96 1.33 -6.70
N GLU A 125 1.33 0.50 -7.54
CA GLU A 125 -0.11 0.50 -7.77
C GLU A 125 -0.90 0.19 -6.48
N GLU A 126 -0.38 -0.66 -5.60
CA GLU A 126 -1.03 -0.99 -4.31
C GLU A 126 -0.97 0.18 -3.33
N MET A 127 0.03 1.05 -3.50
CA MET A 127 0.21 2.25 -2.68
C MET A 127 -0.76 3.36 -3.05
N VAL A 128 -1.33 3.37 -4.25
CA VAL A 128 -2.28 4.41 -4.66
C VAL A 128 -3.44 4.51 -3.67
N GLY A 129 -3.67 5.72 -3.15
CA GLY A 129 -4.69 6.02 -2.15
C GLY A 129 -4.38 5.54 -0.73
N PHE A 130 -3.22 4.92 -0.49
CA PHE A 130 -2.77 4.60 0.87
C PHE A 130 -2.08 5.84 1.47
N PRO A 131 -2.51 6.32 2.65
CA PRO A 131 -1.90 7.48 3.27
C PRO A 131 -0.46 7.13 3.71
N ILE A 132 0.52 7.77 3.09
CA ILE A 132 1.91 7.68 3.53
C ILE A 132 2.04 8.52 4.79
N LYS A 133 2.24 7.85 5.94
CA LYS A 133 2.51 8.51 7.21
C LYS A 133 3.99 8.44 7.50
N LEU A 134 4.55 9.58 7.91
CA LEU A 134 5.93 9.68 8.36
C LEU A 134 5.97 10.08 9.84
N ASN A 135 6.73 9.32 10.63
CA ASN A 135 7.09 9.66 12.00
C ASN A 135 8.62 9.67 12.14
N GLU A 136 9.22 10.87 12.19
CA GLU A 136 10.66 11.16 12.26
C GLU A 136 11.54 10.44 11.21
N THR A 137 11.67 9.12 11.36
CA THR A 137 12.49 8.21 10.55
C THR A 137 11.71 7.05 9.94
N GLN A 138 10.43 6.87 10.30
CA GLN A 138 9.61 5.73 9.94
C GLN A 138 8.55 6.12 8.93
N ILE A 139 8.49 5.39 7.81
CA ILE A 139 7.43 5.53 6.82
C ILE A 139 6.52 4.31 6.90
N GLU A 140 5.24 4.54 7.17
CA GLU A 140 4.21 3.51 7.08
C GLU A 140 3.87 3.26 5.60
N LEU A 141 3.91 1.99 5.20
CA LEU A 141 3.56 1.49 3.88
C LEU A 141 2.28 0.63 3.96
N PRO A 142 1.65 0.31 2.82
CA PRO A 142 0.53 -0.64 2.79
C PRO A 142 0.87 -1.98 3.45
N ASN A 143 -0.17 -2.73 3.80
CA ASN A 143 -0.07 -4.07 4.37
C ASN A 143 0.67 -4.10 5.72
N ARG A 144 0.55 -3.03 6.53
CA ARG A 144 1.08 -2.96 7.90
C ARG A 144 2.60 -3.18 7.96
N VAL A 145 3.29 -2.60 6.98
CA VAL A 145 4.75 -2.59 6.89
C VAL A 145 5.25 -1.19 7.20
N THR A 146 6.32 -1.10 7.98
CA THR A 146 7.01 0.16 8.25
C THR A 146 8.46 0.04 7.83
N ILE A 147 8.98 1.03 7.10
CA ILE A 147 10.41 1.12 6.78
C ILE A 147 11.06 2.20 7.64
N THR A 148 12.26 1.93 8.15
CA THR A 148 12.94 2.82 9.09
C THR A 148 14.29 3.27 8.53
N PHE A 149 14.49 4.59 8.50
CA PHE A 149 15.75 5.24 8.14
C PHE A 149 16.62 5.53 9.38
N PRO A 150 17.95 5.57 9.25
CA PRO A 150 18.84 5.90 10.36
C PRO A 150 18.54 7.29 10.95
N ARG A 151 18.55 7.41 12.28
CA ARG A 151 18.25 8.67 13.01
C ARG A 151 19.28 9.77 12.80
N ASN A 152 20.50 9.42 12.41
CA ASN A 152 21.60 10.36 12.20
C ASN A 152 21.46 11.22 10.94
N GLU A 153 20.50 10.91 10.06
CA GLU A 153 20.32 11.61 8.79
C GLU A 153 18.91 12.17 8.64
N THR A 154 18.75 13.40 9.10
CA THR A 154 17.48 14.12 9.07
C THR A 154 17.05 14.41 7.63
N GLY A 155 15.78 14.16 7.31
CA GLY A 155 15.17 14.48 6.01
C GLY A 155 15.21 13.39 4.94
N LYS A 156 16.00 12.31 5.08
CA LYS A 156 15.98 11.18 4.13
C LYS A 156 14.61 10.50 4.06
N ALA A 157 14.05 10.18 5.23
CA ALA A 157 12.71 9.58 5.34
C ALA A 157 11.63 10.52 4.77
N GLN A 158 11.76 11.82 5.03
CA GLN A 158 10.86 12.82 4.47
C GLN A 158 10.91 12.85 2.94
N LYS A 159 12.11 12.96 2.36
CA LYS A 159 12.29 12.96 0.91
C LYS A 159 11.78 11.67 0.27
N ALA A 160 12.00 10.52 0.91
CA ALA A 160 11.47 9.24 0.43
C ALA A 160 9.94 9.21 0.47
N ALA A 161 9.32 9.76 1.53
CA ALA A 161 7.87 9.88 1.63
C ALA A 161 7.28 10.78 0.54
N ASP A 162 7.93 11.91 0.24
CA ASP A 162 7.55 12.85 -0.83
C ASP A 162 7.65 12.20 -2.22
N LEU A 163 8.72 11.45 -2.48
CA LEU A 163 8.90 10.71 -3.74
C LEU A 163 7.86 9.60 -3.90
N LEU A 164 7.58 8.84 -2.84
CA LEU A 164 6.51 7.83 -2.85
C LEU A 164 5.15 8.49 -3.11
N PHE A 165 4.88 9.64 -2.51
CA PHE A 165 3.65 10.40 -2.74
C PHE A 165 3.54 10.89 -4.19
N PHE A 166 4.61 11.44 -4.73
CA PHE A 166 4.69 11.83 -6.14
C PHE A 166 4.39 10.65 -7.08
N ILE A 167 5.01 9.49 -6.83
CA ILE A 167 4.79 8.26 -7.62
C ILE A 167 3.31 7.85 -7.52
N GLN A 168 2.72 7.83 -6.33
CA GLN A 168 1.30 7.51 -6.15
C GLN A 168 0.39 8.44 -6.97
N GLN A 169 0.62 9.76 -6.94
CA GLN A 169 -0.22 10.73 -7.66
C GLN A 169 -0.12 10.54 -9.18
N ASN A 170 1.09 10.36 -9.70
CA ASN A 170 1.30 10.17 -11.13
C ASN A 170 0.74 8.83 -11.62
N ILE A 171 0.88 7.75 -10.84
CA ILE A 171 0.23 6.47 -11.15
C ILE A 171 -1.29 6.61 -11.10
N ALA A 172 -1.86 7.36 -10.15
CA ALA A 172 -3.31 7.57 -10.07
C ALA A 172 -3.85 8.26 -11.34
N ILE A 173 -3.20 9.33 -11.79
CA ILE A 173 -3.54 10.05 -13.03
C ILE A 173 -3.43 9.09 -14.22
N HIS A 174 -2.30 8.40 -14.34
CA HIS A 174 -2.07 7.49 -15.46
C HIS A 174 -3.05 6.31 -15.48
N ASN A 175 -3.44 5.80 -14.31
CA ASN A 175 -4.45 4.75 -14.18
C ASN A 175 -5.84 5.25 -14.60
N GLN A 176 -6.20 6.50 -14.30
CA GLN A 176 -7.46 7.08 -14.77
C GLN A 176 -7.49 7.22 -16.29
N GLU A 177 -6.40 7.70 -16.89
CA GLU A 177 -6.28 7.79 -18.35
C GLU A 177 -6.35 6.41 -19.02
N LYS A 178 -5.59 5.44 -18.50
CA LYS A 178 -5.62 4.05 -18.97
C LYS A 178 -6.99 3.41 -18.83
N LEU A 179 -7.70 3.69 -17.72
CA LEU A 179 -9.05 3.19 -17.51
C LEU A 179 -10.02 3.79 -18.55
N ALA A 180 -9.95 5.10 -18.79
CA ALA A 180 -10.78 5.75 -19.81
C ALA A 180 -10.51 5.21 -21.23
N GLU A 181 -9.24 4.96 -21.57
CA GLU A 181 -8.88 4.32 -22.84
C GLU A 181 -9.42 2.89 -22.92
N PHE A 182 -9.30 2.13 -21.83
CA PHE A 182 -9.81 0.77 -21.75
C PHE A 182 -11.33 0.72 -21.86
N GLU A 183 -12.06 1.62 -21.21
CA GLU A 183 -13.52 1.74 -21.31
C GLU A 183 -13.96 1.99 -22.76
N LYS A 184 -13.24 2.85 -23.50
CA LYS A 184 -13.48 3.05 -24.93
C LYS A 184 -13.27 1.76 -25.72
N LYS A 185 -12.15 1.06 -25.52
CA LYS A 185 -11.88 -0.23 -26.17
C LYS A 185 -12.94 -1.28 -25.83
N ALA A 186 -13.43 -1.30 -24.60
CA ALA A 186 -14.48 -2.22 -24.16
C ALA A 186 -15.83 -1.93 -24.81
N ILE A 187 -16.18 -0.65 -25.03
CA ILE A 187 -17.36 -0.27 -25.82
C ILE A 187 -17.24 -0.78 -27.26
N GLU A 188 -16.09 -0.54 -27.90
CA GLU A 188 -15.82 -0.99 -29.28
C GLU A 188 -15.88 -2.52 -29.36
N TYR A 189 -15.20 -3.23 -28.46
CA TYR A 189 -15.22 -4.69 -28.35
C TYR A 189 -16.64 -5.24 -28.22
N ARG A 190 -17.47 -4.65 -27.34
CA ARG A 190 -18.86 -5.10 -27.13
C ARG A 190 -19.72 -4.91 -28.38
N ALA A 191 -19.50 -3.85 -29.15
CA ALA A 191 -20.23 -3.57 -30.39
C ALA A 191 -19.88 -4.53 -31.54
N LEU A 192 -18.78 -5.28 -31.46
CA LEU A 192 -18.38 -6.24 -32.48
C LEU A 192 -19.34 -7.44 -32.54
N ARG A 193 -19.89 -7.69 -33.74
CA ARG A 193 -20.69 -8.89 -34.06
C ARG A 193 -19.84 -10.17 -34.02
N VAL A 194 -18.58 -10.08 -34.44
CA VAL A 194 -17.60 -11.16 -34.40
C VAL A 194 -16.43 -10.68 -33.56
N LYS A 195 -16.15 -11.37 -32.46
CA LYS A 195 -15.04 -11.02 -31.56
C LYS A 195 -13.69 -11.26 -32.24
N PRO A 196 -12.67 -10.43 -31.98
CA PRO A 196 -11.35 -10.61 -32.58
C PRO A 196 -10.76 -11.95 -32.16
N PRO A 197 -10.06 -12.66 -33.06
CA PRO A 197 -9.37 -13.88 -32.68
C PRO A 197 -8.21 -13.57 -31.72
N ILE A 198 -7.92 -14.50 -30.83
CA ILE A 198 -6.77 -14.44 -29.91
C ILE A 198 -5.48 -14.57 -30.74
N PRO A 199 -4.55 -13.58 -30.74
CA PRO A 199 -3.25 -13.70 -31.39
C PRO A 199 -2.43 -14.88 -30.84
N GLU A 200 -1.60 -15.50 -31.68
CA GLU A 200 -0.82 -16.68 -31.26
C GLU A 200 0.17 -16.36 -30.13
N GLU A 201 0.75 -15.17 -30.14
CA GLU A 201 1.60 -14.70 -29.05
C GLU A 201 0.82 -14.56 -27.73
N GLN A 202 -0.38 -14.00 -27.78
CA GLN A 202 -1.26 -13.93 -26.61
C GLN A 202 -1.63 -15.33 -26.11
N ARG A 203 -1.98 -16.24 -27.03
CA ARG A 203 -2.31 -17.64 -26.72
C ARG A 203 -1.16 -18.34 -25.98
N ARG A 204 0.09 -18.12 -26.42
CA ARG A 204 1.27 -18.66 -25.75
C ARG A 204 1.33 -18.24 -24.28
N TYR A 205 1.14 -16.95 -23.99
CA TYR A 205 1.16 -16.46 -22.61
C TYR A 205 0.00 -17.00 -21.78
N ILE A 206 -1.21 -17.09 -22.34
CA ILE A 206 -2.38 -17.69 -21.67
C ILE A 206 -2.08 -19.14 -21.25
N VAL A 207 -1.53 -19.95 -22.17
CA VAL A 207 -1.19 -21.36 -21.89
C VAL A 207 -0.13 -21.46 -20.78
N GLN A 208 0.91 -20.63 -20.83
CA GLN A 208 1.95 -20.59 -19.78
C GLN A 208 1.37 -20.17 -18.43
N ALA A 209 0.50 -19.16 -18.41
CA ALA A 209 -0.14 -18.67 -17.19
C ALA A 209 -0.99 -19.76 -16.51
N ASN A 210 -1.77 -20.50 -17.31
CA ASN A 210 -2.56 -21.63 -16.82
C ASN A 210 -1.70 -22.74 -16.23
N ALA A 211 -0.64 -23.14 -16.93
CA ALA A 211 0.28 -24.19 -16.45
C ALA A 211 0.98 -23.78 -15.14
N LEU A 212 1.32 -22.49 -14.97
CA LEU A 212 1.90 -21.97 -13.73
C LEU A 212 0.86 -21.94 -12.60
N ASN A 213 -0.37 -21.54 -12.88
CA ASN A 213 -1.46 -21.57 -11.91
C ASN A 213 -1.77 -22.99 -11.41
N GLU A 214 -1.80 -23.98 -12.30
CA GLU A 214 -1.97 -25.40 -11.94
C GLU A 214 -0.86 -25.89 -10.99
N ARG A 215 0.36 -25.38 -11.18
CA ARG A 215 1.51 -25.62 -10.29
C ARG A 215 1.50 -24.77 -9.02
N LYS A 216 0.45 -23.96 -8.82
CA LYS A 216 0.31 -22.98 -7.72
C LYS A 216 1.41 -21.91 -7.71
N ASP A 217 2.11 -21.73 -8.82
CA ASP A 217 2.99 -20.58 -9.02
C ASP A 217 2.14 -19.37 -9.43
N TYR A 218 1.48 -18.78 -8.43
CA TYR A 218 0.55 -17.67 -8.66
C TYR A 218 1.26 -16.40 -9.15
N ALA A 219 2.50 -16.16 -8.70
CA ALA A 219 3.28 -15.02 -9.14
C ALA A 219 3.65 -15.14 -10.63
N GLY A 220 4.19 -16.29 -11.03
CA GLY A 220 4.48 -16.57 -12.43
C GLY A 220 3.23 -16.57 -13.32
N ALA A 221 2.11 -17.08 -12.81
CA ALA A 221 0.84 -17.05 -13.53
C ALA A 221 0.33 -15.62 -13.77
N ILE A 222 0.39 -14.75 -12.75
CA ILE A 222 0.04 -13.34 -12.88
C ILE A 222 0.94 -12.67 -13.93
N ASP A 223 2.25 -12.88 -13.88
CA ASP A 223 3.20 -12.28 -14.84
C ASP A 223 2.87 -12.67 -16.29
N MET A 224 2.54 -13.94 -16.54
CA MET A 224 2.19 -14.39 -17.88
C MET A 224 0.82 -13.85 -18.32
N TYR A 225 -0.16 -13.75 -17.43
CA TYR A 225 -1.43 -13.13 -17.76
C TYR A 225 -1.32 -11.64 -18.06
N ILE A 226 -0.44 -10.91 -17.36
CA ILE A 226 -0.15 -9.50 -17.65
C ILE A 226 0.40 -9.38 -19.08
N LYS A 227 1.39 -10.21 -19.46
CA LYS A 227 1.91 -10.24 -20.83
C LYS A 227 0.82 -10.56 -21.87
N ALA A 228 -0.14 -11.43 -21.53
CA ALA A 228 -1.24 -11.74 -22.43
C ALA A 228 -2.14 -10.52 -22.70
N VAL A 229 -2.47 -9.73 -21.68
CA VAL A 229 -3.30 -8.52 -21.86
C VAL A 229 -2.54 -7.34 -22.46
N GLU A 230 -1.21 -7.36 -22.42
CA GLU A 230 -0.35 -6.40 -23.13
C GLU A 230 -0.32 -6.63 -24.65
N VAL A 231 -0.41 -7.88 -25.10
CA VAL A 231 -0.48 -8.21 -26.54
C VAL A 231 -1.78 -7.70 -27.16
N ASP A 232 -2.91 -8.01 -26.52
CA ASP A 232 -4.22 -7.47 -26.90
C ASP A 232 -5.11 -7.37 -25.65
N PRO A 233 -5.62 -6.18 -25.32
CA PRO A 233 -6.35 -5.94 -24.08
C PRO A 233 -7.84 -6.36 -24.14
N VAL A 234 -8.38 -6.84 -25.26
CA VAL A 234 -9.82 -7.13 -25.38
C VAL A 234 -10.14 -8.49 -25.99
N SER A 235 -9.24 -9.07 -26.79
CA SER A 235 -9.45 -10.36 -27.48
C SER A 235 -9.62 -11.56 -26.55
N TYR A 236 -9.20 -11.46 -25.28
CA TYR A 236 -9.37 -12.52 -24.28
C TYR A 236 -9.80 -11.96 -22.91
N PRO A 237 -11.09 -11.59 -22.73
CA PRO A 237 -11.58 -11.01 -21.49
C PRO A 237 -11.34 -11.88 -20.24
N ALA A 238 -11.35 -13.21 -20.39
CA ALA A 238 -11.12 -14.15 -19.30
C ALA A 238 -9.73 -14.00 -18.63
N ALA A 239 -8.74 -13.40 -19.29
CA ALA A 239 -7.47 -13.06 -18.62
C ALA A 239 -7.68 -12.11 -17.43
N TYR A 240 -8.57 -11.11 -17.54
CA TYR A 240 -8.86 -10.19 -16.45
C TYR A 240 -9.58 -10.88 -15.29
N PHE A 241 -10.52 -11.78 -15.59
CA PHE A 241 -11.15 -12.61 -14.57
C PHE A 241 -10.12 -13.46 -13.81
N ASN A 242 -9.21 -14.13 -14.53
CA ASN A 242 -8.17 -14.95 -13.92
C ASN A 242 -7.15 -14.12 -13.13
N LEU A 243 -6.73 -12.96 -13.64
CA LEU A 243 -5.89 -12.00 -12.92
C LEU A 243 -6.57 -11.53 -11.63
N ALA A 244 -7.88 -11.31 -11.66
CA ALA A 244 -8.64 -10.91 -10.47
C ALA A 244 -8.61 -11.99 -9.39
N LEU A 245 -8.91 -13.24 -9.77
CA LEU A 245 -8.89 -14.37 -8.83
C LEU A 245 -7.49 -14.66 -8.28
N LEU A 246 -6.46 -14.63 -9.12
CA LEU A 246 -5.06 -14.84 -8.70
C LEU A 246 -4.57 -13.72 -7.78
N SER A 247 -4.94 -12.47 -8.09
CA SER A 247 -4.67 -11.33 -7.22
C SER A 247 -5.34 -11.50 -5.85
N ALA A 248 -6.60 -11.93 -5.82
CA ALA A 248 -7.29 -12.20 -4.56
C ALA A 248 -6.67 -13.36 -3.78
N GLN A 249 -6.27 -14.44 -4.47
CA GLN A 249 -5.58 -15.59 -3.89
C GLN A 249 -4.25 -15.19 -3.23
N THR A 250 -3.58 -14.17 -3.77
CA THR A 250 -2.35 -13.58 -3.23
C THR A 250 -2.62 -12.38 -2.30
N HIS A 251 -3.88 -12.19 -1.87
CA HIS A 251 -4.35 -11.15 -0.93
C HIS A 251 -4.20 -9.71 -1.45
N ARG A 252 -4.10 -9.54 -2.75
CA ARG A 252 -3.98 -8.25 -3.46
C ARG A 252 -5.35 -7.74 -3.90
N PHE A 253 -6.22 -7.47 -2.94
CA PHE A 253 -7.64 -7.17 -3.19
C PHE A 253 -7.89 -5.93 -4.05
N LYS A 254 -7.05 -4.88 -3.94
CA LYS A 254 -7.16 -3.69 -4.82
C LYS A 254 -6.99 -4.04 -6.30
N LEU A 255 -5.96 -4.83 -6.62
CA LEU A 255 -5.70 -5.32 -7.98
C LEU A 255 -6.80 -6.29 -8.42
N ALA A 256 -7.26 -7.16 -7.52
CA ALA A 256 -8.35 -8.08 -7.80
C ALA A 256 -9.62 -7.35 -8.27
N ILE A 257 -10.01 -6.29 -7.54
CA ILE A 257 -11.16 -5.44 -7.90
C ILE A 257 -10.93 -4.76 -9.25
N ALA A 258 -9.75 -4.18 -9.48
CA ALA A 258 -9.44 -3.48 -10.73
C ALA A 258 -9.59 -4.41 -11.94
N TYR A 259 -8.98 -5.60 -11.88
CA TYR A 259 -9.08 -6.59 -12.96
C TYR A 259 -10.50 -7.13 -13.13
N MET A 260 -11.25 -7.38 -12.05
CA MET A 260 -12.64 -7.82 -12.16
C MET A 260 -13.52 -6.76 -12.81
N LYS A 261 -13.30 -5.46 -12.51
CA LYS A 261 -14.00 -4.37 -13.20
C LYS A 261 -13.68 -4.34 -14.69
N GLN A 262 -12.43 -4.55 -15.08
CA GLN A 262 -12.04 -4.66 -16.50
C GLN A 262 -12.74 -5.84 -17.19
N TYR A 263 -12.83 -6.99 -16.53
CA TYR A 263 -13.59 -8.13 -17.02
C TYR A 263 -15.06 -7.77 -17.27
N LEU A 264 -15.73 -7.17 -16.29
CA LEU A 264 -17.15 -6.79 -16.37
C LEU A 264 -17.41 -5.66 -17.37
N LEU A 265 -16.42 -4.81 -17.66
CA LEU A 265 -16.51 -3.82 -18.74
C LEU A 265 -16.55 -4.49 -20.12
N LEU A 266 -15.78 -5.57 -20.32
CA LEU A 266 -15.74 -6.33 -21.57
C LEU A 266 -16.95 -7.25 -21.72
N GLU A 267 -17.31 -7.96 -20.66
CA GLU A 267 -18.34 -9.02 -20.66
C GLU A 267 -19.40 -8.78 -19.57
N PRO A 268 -20.19 -7.69 -19.64
CA PRO A 268 -21.17 -7.34 -18.61
C PRO A 268 -22.34 -8.34 -18.51
N GLU A 269 -22.60 -9.10 -19.57
CA GLU A 269 -23.71 -10.07 -19.68
C GLU A 269 -23.22 -11.52 -19.59
N ALA A 270 -21.94 -11.75 -19.22
CA ALA A 270 -21.45 -13.11 -19.00
C ALA A 270 -22.24 -13.80 -17.87
N GLN A 271 -22.36 -15.13 -17.96
CA GLN A 271 -23.10 -15.92 -16.98
C GLN A 271 -22.56 -15.72 -15.54
N ASP A 272 -21.26 -15.50 -15.40
CA ASP A 272 -20.57 -15.27 -14.14
C ASP A 272 -20.43 -13.78 -13.78
N ALA A 273 -20.97 -12.84 -14.57
CA ALA A 273 -20.84 -11.41 -14.34
C ALA A 273 -21.39 -10.99 -12.97
N ARG A 274 -22.53 -11.55 -12.56
CA ARG A 274 -23.09 -11.32 -11.22
C ARG A 274 -22.15 -11.79 -10.12
N SER A 275 -21.58 -12.99 -10.27
CA SER A 275 -20.61 -13.53 -9.32
C SER A 275 -19.33 -12.70 -9.29
N GLY A 276 -18.88 -12.17 -10.42
CA GLY A 276 -17.77 -11.22 -10.50
C GLY A 276 -18.04 -9.95 -9.70
N GLN A 277 -19.25 -9.39 -9.81
CA GLN A 277 -19.65 -8.22 -9.02
C GLN A 277 -19.72 -8.53 -7.52
N ASP A 278 -20.24 -9.70 -7.13
CA ASP A 278 -20.28 -10.11 -5.73
C ASP A 278 -18.87 -10.28 -5.15
N LYS A 279 -17.90 -10.80 -5.94
CA LYS A 279 -16.48 -10.84 -5.55
C LYS A 279 -15.89 -9.47 -5.29
N ILE A 280 -16.27 -8.46 -6.09
CA ILE A 280 -15.83 -7.07 -5.84
C ILE A 280 -16.29 -6.63 -4.44
N TYR A 281 -17.55 -6.84 -4.06
CA TYR A 281 -18.05 -6.45 -2.73
C TYR A 281 -17.36 -7.22 -1.59
N GLU A 282 -17.09 -8.51 -1.78
CA GLU A 282 -16.31 -9.31 -0.83
C GLU A 282 -14.91 -8.72 -0.62
N TRP A 283 -14.22 -8.37 -1.70
CA TRP A 283 -12.86 -7.83 -1.64
C TRP A 283 -12.81 -6.39 -1.11
N GLU A 284 -13.82 -5.57 -1.41
CA GLU A 284 -13.97 -4.23 -0.81
C GLU A 284 -14.07 -4.31 0.72
N LEU A 285 -14.74 -5.33 1.25
CA LEU A 285 -14.78 -5.58 2.69
C LEU A 285 -13.41 -5.98 3.24
N MET A 286 -12.62 -6.76 2.49
CA MET A 286 -11.29 -7.19 2.93
C MET A 286 -10.27 -6.05 2.95
N ILE A 287 -10.41 -5.02 2.10
CA ILE A 287 -9.54 -3.83 2.11
C ILE A 287 -9.77 -2.97 3.36
N LYS A 288 -10.98 -3.00 3.94
CA LYS A 288 -11.37 -2.16 5.08
C LYS A 288 -10.92 -2.72 6.45
N LYS A 289 -10.33 -3.92 6.50
CA LYS A 289 -9.88 -4.60 7.73
C LYS A 289 -8.35 -4.46 7.92
#